data_AF-A0A7X6VJP9-F1
#
_entry.id   AF-A0A7X6VJP9-F1
#
_cell.length_a   1.000
_cell.length_b   1.000
_cell.length_c   1.000
_cell.angle_alpha   90.00
_cell.angle_beta   90.00
_cell.angle_gamma   90.00
#
_symmetry.space_group_name_H-M   'P 1'
#
loop_
_entity.id
_entity.type
_entity.pdbx_description
1 polymer ?
#
loop_
_entity_poly.entity_id
_entity_poly.type
_entity_poly.pdbx_seq_one_letter_code
_entity_poly.pdbx_strand_id
1 'polypeptide(L)'
;MITPLDIQNKILKKEFRGYSITEVDEFLNTIIESYEQLYRQNIESRDKIISMQDTINHYKALEDTLKSTLVTAQQTGDSIQHVAKEKAKAITDEAYTTAKQLVSDAHNEVKTISQKYDEIKRSIDVYRARMTALINSQLDLLSSAASDKTLTELVGVNEALQELADNADTGSGSDAAYEQGIDEQPVDIDEQPADEDTTTYDVAVDETE
;
A
#
# COMPACT_ATOMS: atom_id res chain seq x y z
N MET A 1 82.22 29.02 -7.20
CA MET A 1 82.24 28.41 -8.55
C MET A 1 82.89 29.40 -9.49
N ILE A 2 83.62 28.90 -10.49
CA ILE A 2 84.23 29.71 -11.55
C ILE A 2 83.20 29.78 -12.69
N THR A 3 82.92 30.99 -13.18
CA THR A 3 82.08 31.23 -14.35
C THR A 3 82.90 31.15 -15.65
N PRO A 4 82.28 30.93 -16.82
CA PRO A 4 82.99 31.02 -18.10
C PRO A 4 83.80 32.33 -18.24
N LEU A 5 83.24 33.44 -17.73
CA LEU A 5 83.87 34.75 -17.69
C LEU A 5 85.11 34.80 -16.78
N ASP A 6 85.11 34.05 -15.67
CA ASP A 6 86.26 33.93 -14.78
C ASP A 6 87.41 33.11 -15.39
N ILE A 7 87.08 32.16 -16.29
CA ILE A 7 88.08 31.40 -17.06
C ILE A 7 88.72 32.32 -18.11
N GLN A 8 87.91 33.13 -18.80
CA GLN A 8 88.36 34.04 -19.85
C GLN A 8 89.25 35.18 -19.33
N ASN A 9 88.98 35.68 -18.12
CA ASN A 9 89.77 36.74 -17.49
C ASN A 9 91.00 36.24 -16.72
N LYS A 10 91.28 34.93 -16.76
CA LYS A 10 92.36 34.34 -15.97
C LYS A 10 93.74 34.61 -16.60
N ILE A 11 94.55 35.43 -15.94
CA ILE A 11 95.94 35.65 -16.33
C ILE A 11 96.83 34.52 -15.78
N LEU A 12 97.46 33.76 -16.67
CA LEU A 12 98.43 32.71 -16.31
C LEU A 12 99.85 33.30 -16.22
N LYS A 13 100.63 32.89 -15.21
CA LYS A 13 102.01 33.33 -15.02
C LYS A 13 102.95 32.59 -15.99
N LYS A 14 103.91 33.30 -16.59
CA LYS A 14 104.98 32.72 -17.42
C LYS A 14 106.13 32.20 -16.53
N GLU A 15 106.51 30.94 -16.72
CA GLU A 15 107.69 30.32 -16.09
C GLU A 15 108.62 29.73 -17.16
N PHE A 16 109.93 29.64 -16.87
CA PHE A 16 111.00 29.29 -17.84
C PHE A 16 110.90 27.88 -18.46
N ARG A 17 109.99 27.03 -17.95
CA ARG A 17 109.63 25.69 -18.48
C ARG A 17 108.11 25.44 -18.39
N GLY A 18 107.32 26.36 -18.95
CA GLY A 18 105.85 26.29 -18.96
C GLY A 18 105.25 25.70 -20.24
N TYR A 19 103.93 25.49 -20.22
CA TYR A 19 103.14 25.13 -21.41
C TYR A 19 103.12 26.26 -22.44
N SER A 20 102.90 25.91 -23.71
CA SER A 20 102.71 26.89 -24.79
C SER A 20 101.45 27.71 -24.55
N ILE A 21 101.57 29.03 -24.56
CA ILE A 21 100.46 29.94 -24.28
C ILE A 21 99.36 29.80 -25.32
N THR A 22 99.74 29.67 -26.60
CA THR A 22 98.79 29.51 -27.70
C THR A 22 97.96 28.23 -27.57
N GLU A 23 98.59 27.12 -27.20
CA GLU A 23 97.91 25.83 -27.02
C GLU A 23 97.01 25.84 -25.79
N VAL A 24 97.46 26.49 -24.71
CA VAL A 24 96.66 26.68 -23.49
C VAL A 24 95.45 27.58 -23.77
N ASP A 25 95.59 28.65 -24.55
CA ASP A 25 94.49 29.54 -24.91
C ASP A 25 93.44 28.83 -25.79
N GLU A 26 93.87 28.03 -26.79
CA GLU A 26 92.95 27.20 -27.59
C GLU A 26 92.19 26.18 -26.73
N PHE A 27 92.88 25.53 -25.78
CA PHE A 27 92.26 24.61 -24.85
C PHE A 27 91.28 25.30 -23.90
N LEU A 28 91.64 26.48 -23.37
CA LEU A 28 90.76 27.28 -22.51
C LEU A 28 89.50 27.71 -23.26
N ASN A 29 89.61 28.11 -24.54
CA ASN A 29 88.43 28.44 -25.36
C ASN A 29 87.49 27.23 -25.51
N THR A 30 88.03 26.04 -25.75
CA THR A 30 87.25 24.79 -25.84
C THR A 30 86.57 24.46 -24.51
N ILE A 31 87.25 24.69 -23.38
CA ILE A 31 86.67 24.53 -22.05
C ILE A 31 85.53 25.54 -21.83
N ILE A 32 85.73 26.81 -22.20
CA ILE A 32 84.72 27.86 -22.04
C ILE A 32 83.44 27.48 -22.79
N GLU A 33 83.54 27.09 -24.06
CA GLU A 33 82.39 26.66 -24.86
C GLU A 33 81.66 25.46 -24.25
N SER A 34 82.40 24.42 -23.86
CA SER A 34 81.84 23.22 -23.24
C SER A 34 81.18 23.54 -21.89
N TYR A 35 81.78 24.43 -21.10
CA TYR A 35 81.29 24.81 -19.79
C TYR A 35 80.04 25.71 -19.90
N GLU A 36 79.99 26.61 -20.88
CA GLU A 36 78.77 27.36 -21.20
C GLU A 36 77.63 26.44 -21.63
N GLN A 37 77.91 25.44 -22.48
CA GLN A 37 76.91 24.47 -22.91
C GLN A 37 76.38 23.67 -21.72
N LEU A 38 77.27 23.18 -20.86
CA LEU A 38 76.90 22.48 -19.63
C LEU A 38 76.05 23.37 -18.72
N TYR A 39 76.40 24.65 -18.59
CA TYR A 39 75.67 25.60 -17.76
C TYR A 39 74.25 25.86 -18.30
N ARG A 40 74.11 26.07 -19.61
CA ARG A 40 72.79 26.19 -20.27
C ARG A 40 71.93 24.94 -20.07
N GLN A 41 72.48 23.77 -20.33
CA GLN A 41 71.77 22.50 -20.13
C GLN A 41 71.36 22.27 -18.67
N ASN A 42 72.19 22.71 -17.73
CA ASN A 42 71.89 22.58 -16.31
C ASN A 42 70.71 23.48 -15.89
N ILE A 43 70.67 24.72 -16.38
CA ILE A 43 69.54 25.63 -16.16
C ILE A 43 68.27 25.05 -16.78
N GLU A 44 68.30 24.65 -18.05
CA GLU A 44 67.14 24.06 -18.74
C GLU A 44 66.63 22.80 -18.02
N SER A 45 67.55 21.94 -17.57
CA SER A 45 67.19 20.75 -16.81
C SER A 45 66.55 21.09 -15.46
N ARG A 46 67.06 22.11 -14.76
CA ARG A 46 66.48 22.59 -13.50
C ARG A 46 65.08 23.17 -13.71
N ASP A 47 64.88 23.98 -14.74
CA ASP A 47 63.58 24.56 -15.07
C ASP A 47 62.57 23.45 -15.41
N LYS A 48 63.00 22.43 -16.15
CA LYS A 48 62.18 21.26 -16.45
C LYS A 48 61.82 20.46 -15.19
N ILE A 49 62.76 20.27 -14.27
CA ILE A 49 62.50 19.60 -12.99
C ILE A 49 61.45 20.39 -12.19
N ILE A 50 61.56 21.71 -12.11
CA ILE A 50 60.60 22.56 -11.40
C ILE A 50 59.21 22.43 -12.05
N SER A 51 59.11 22.57 -13.37
CA SER A 51 57.86 22.43 -14.10
C SER A 51 57.21 21.04 -13.92
N MET A 52 58.00 19.97 -13.94
CA MET A 52 57.52 18.61 -13.68
C MET A 52 57.05 18.46 -12.23
N GLN A 53 57.77 19.04 -11.26
CA GLN A 53 57.39 19.00 -9.86
C GLN A 53 56.06 19.72 -9.60
N ASP A 54 55.84 20.87 -10.24
CA ASP A 54 54.57 21.61 -10.16
C ASP A 54 53.43 20.80 -10.76
N THR A 55 53.66 20.15 -11.90
CA THR A 55 52.70 19.27 -12.55
C THR A 55 52.33 18.08 -11.66
N ILE A 56 53.32 17.45 -11.01
CA ILE A 56 53.10 16.36 -10.06
C ILE A 56 52.26 16.84 -8.87
N ASN A 57 52.57 18.02 -8.32
CA ASN A 57 51.83 18.57 -7.20
C ASN A 57 50.37 18.87 -7.58
N HIS A 58 50.13 19.39 -8.79
CA HIS A 58 48.79 19.60 -9.31
C HIS A 58 48.00 18.29 -9.43
N TYR A 59 48.60 17.24 -10.00
CA TYR A 59 47.94 15.94 -10.12
C TYR A 59 47.68 15.28 -8.77
N LYS A 60 48.58 15.43 -7.80
CA LYS A 60 48.34 14.94 -6.43
C LYS A 60 47.14 15.64 -5.77
N ALA A 61 47.06 16.97 -5.89
CA ALA A 61 45.91 17.71 -5.37
C ALA A 61 44.59 17.31 -6.05
N LEU A 62 44.63 17.02 -7.35
CA LEU A 62 43.49 16.51 -8.09
C LEU A 62 43.09 15.11 -7.62
N GLU A 63 44.06 14.20 -7.43
CA GLU A 63 43.85 12.85 -6.91
C GLU A 63 43.21 12.89 -5.52
N ASP A 64 43.71 13.73 -4.62
CA ASP A 64 43.15 13.90 -3.27
C ASP A 64 41.70 14.40 -3.32
N THR A 65 41.42 15.35 -4.22
CA THR A 65 40.06 15.89 -4.43
C THR A 65 39.12 14.80 -4.98
N LEU A 66 39.58 14.02 -5.96
CA LEU A 66 38.81 12.92 -6.53
C LEU A 66 38.53 11.83 -5.49
N LYS A 67 39.53 11.47 -4.69
CA LYS A 67 39.39 10.49 -3.61
C LYS A 67 38.38 10.96 -2.56
N SER A 68 38.48 12.22 -2.13
CA SER A 68 37.53 12.82 -1.19
C SER A 68 36.10 12.84 -1.75
N THR A 69 35.96 13.21 -3.03
CA THR A 69 34.67 13.21 -3.73
C THR A 69 34.10 11.80 -3.83
N LEU A 70 34.92 10.79 -4.15
CA LEU A 70 34.49 9.40 -4.24
C LEU A 70 33.99 8.87 -2.89
N VAL A 71 34.72 9.14 -1.81
CA VAL A 71 34.30 8.76 -0.45
C VAL A 71 32.98 9.44 -0.09
N THR A 72 32.83 10.72 -0.40
CA THR A 72 31.60 11.48 -0.13
C THR A 72 30.42 10.94 -0.95
N ALA A 73 30.64 10.63 -2.22
CA ALA A 73 29.64 10.04 -3.09
C ALA A 73 29.21 8.66 -2.57
N GLN A 74 30.15 7.83 -2.12
CA GLN A 74 29.86 6.53 -1.52
C GLN A 74 29.04 6.68 -0.24
N GLN A 75 29.46 7.53 0.70
CA GLN A 75 28.72 7.81 1.94
C GLN A 75 27.31 8.32 1.66
N THR A 76 27.16 9.17 0.64
CA THR A 76 25.85 9.68 0.21
C THR A 76 24.99 8.56 -0.36
N GLY A 77 25.56 7.69 -1.20
CA GLY A 77 24.87 6.51 -1.73
C GLY A 77 24.38 5.57 -0.63
N ASP A 78 25.25 5.24 0.32
CA ASP A 78 24.93 4.39 1.48
C ASP A 78 23.84 5.03 2.35
N SER A 79 23.92 6.34 2.61
CA SER A 79 22.91 7.09 3.35
C SER A 79 21.55 7.10 2.65
N ILE A 80 21.52 7.34 1.33
CA ILE A 80 20.29 7.28 0.53
C ILE A 80 19.68 5.87 0.60
N GLN A 81 20.49 4.83 0.45
CA GLN A 81 20.01 3.45 0.53
C GLN A 81 19.44 3.13 1.91
N HIS A 82 20.11 3.57 2.98
CA HIS A 82 19.62 3.37 4.34
C HIS A 82 18.29 4.09 4.58
N VAL A 83 18.19 5.37 4.22
CA VAL A 83 16.95 6.16 4.35
C VAL A 83 15.82 5.57 3.52
N ALA A 84 16.10 5.10 2.30
CA ALA A 84 15.11 4.47 1.45
C ALA A 84 14.56 3.17 2.08
N LYS A 85 15.43 2.34 2.67
CA LYS A 85 15.02 1.12 3.38
C LYS A 85 14.17 1.42 4.60
N GLU A 86 14.58 2.38 5.43
CA GLU A 86 13.82 2.81 6.60
C GLU A 86 12.44 3.36 6.21
N LYS A 87 12.37 4.21 5.18
CA LYS A 87 11.09 4.73 4.66
C LYS A 87 10.21 3.62 4.08
N ALA A 88 10.78 2.69 3.32
CA ALA A 88 10.01 1.57 2.78
C ALA A 88 9.40 0.74 3.91
N LYS A 89 10.19 0.43 4.95
CA LYS A 89 9.70 -0.28 6.13
C LYS A 89 8.60 0.50 6.87
N ALA A 90 8.79 1.80 7.07
CA ALA A 90 7.78 2.65 7.71
C ALA A 90 6.46 2.65 6.91
N ILE A 91 6.52 2.76 5.58
CA ILE A 91 5.34 2.71 4.71
C ILE A 91 4.65 1.34 4.82
N THR A 92 5.40 0.24 4.80
CA THR A 92 4.81 -1.11 4.93
C THR A 92 4.17 -1.31 6.29
N ASP A 93 4.81 -0.85 7.37
CA ASP A 93 4.30 -0.97 8.74
C ASP A 93 3.03 -0.12 8.93
N GLU A 94 3.00 1.08 8.37
CA GLU A 94 1.82 1.96 8.35
C GLU A 94 0.67 1.36 7.55
N ALA A 95 0.96 0.84 6.34
CA ALA A 95 -0.03 0.19 5.49
C ALA A 95 -0.62 -1.04 6.18
N TYR A 96 0.21 -1.86 6.84
CA TYR A 96 -0.24 -3.04 7.59
C TYR A 96 -1.13 -2.64 8.78
N THR A 97 -0.73 -1.62 9.53
CA THR A 97 -1.51 -1.11 10.66
C THR A 97 -2.87 -0.59 10.21
N THR A 98 -2.89 0.19 9.13
CA THR A 98 -4.12 0.75 8.54
C THR A 98 -5.04 -0.35 8.02
N ALA A 99 -4.49 -1.34 7.31
CA ALA A 99 -5.26 -2.48 6.82
C ALA A 99 -5.87 -3.28 7.99
N LYS A 100 -5.10 -3.51 9.05
CA LYS A 100 -5.59 -4.21 10.25
C LYS A 100 -6.72 -3.45 10.94
N GLN A 101 -6.60 -2.12 11.05
CA GLN A 101 -7.65 -1.27 11.59
C GLN A 101 -8.91 -1.35 10.72
N LEU A 102 -8.78 -1.21 9.40
CA LEU A 102 -9.90 -1.31 8.47
C LEU A 102 -10.66 -2.64 8.58
N VAL A 103 -9.94 -3.76 8.65
CA VAL A 103 -10.54 -5.09 8.83
C VAL A 103 -11.25 -5.20 10.19
N SER A 104 -10.64 -4.68 11.25
CA SER A 104 -11.25 -4.64 12.58
C SER A 104 -12.54 -3.82 12.60
N ASP A 105 -12.53 -2.66 11.96
CA ASP A 105 -13.69 -1.76 11.88
C ASP A 105 -14.82 -2.40 11.07
N ALA A 106 -14.50 -3.01 9.92
CA ALA A 106 -15.46 -3.76 9.13
C ALA A 106 -16.09 -4.93 9.91
N HIS A 107 -15.31 -5.69 10.67
CA HIS A 107 -15.84 -6.74 11.54
C HIS A 107 -16.77 -6.20 12.63
N ASN A 108 -16.41 -5.07 13.25
CA ASN A 108 -17.26 -4.43 14.25
C ASN A 108 -18.57 -3.92 13.65
N GLU A 109 -18.53 -3.39 12.43
CA GLU A 109 -19.71 -2.95 11.70
C GLU A 109 -20.63 -4.14 11.35
N VAL A 110 -20.09 -5.22 10.78
CA VAL A 110 -20.83 -6.45 10.49
C VAL A 110 -21.50 -7.00 11.75
N LYS A 111 -20.77 -7.05 12.87
CA LYS A 111 -21.32 -7.48 14.16
C LYS A 111 -22.48 -6.60 14.61
N THR A 112 -22.34 -5.28 14.47
CA THR A 112 -23.39 -4.32 14.83
C THR A 112 -24.63 -4.50 13.96
N ILE A 113 -24.45 -4.70 12.65
CA ILE A 113 -25.55 -4.94 11.70
C ILE A 113 -26.25 -6.26 12.04
N SER A 114 -25.50 -7.34 12.32
CA SER A 114 -26.07 -8.63 12.73
C SER A 114 -26.92 -8.51 14.00
N GLN A 115 -26.44 -7.77 15.00
CA GLN A 115 -27.20 -7.53 16.22
C GLN A 115 -28.52 -6.77 15.97
N LYS A 116 -28.47 -5.73 15.13
CA LYS A 116 -29.67 -4.99 14.71
C LYS A 116 -30.64 -5.87 13.93
N TYR A 117 -30.13 -6.73 13.06
CA TYR A 117 -30.95 -7.69 12.31
C TYR A 117 -31.69 -8.64 13.27
N ASP A 118 -30.99 -9.21 14.24
CA ASP A 118 -31.59 -10.11 15.24
C ASP A 118 -32.64 -9.40 16.10
N GLU A 119 -32.40 -8.14 16.47
CA GLU A 119 -33.35 -7.31 17.20
C GLU A 119 -34.63 -7.04 16.40
N ILE A 120 -34.49 -6.67 15.12
CA ILE A 120 -35.63 -6.46 14.21
C ILE A 120 -36.41 -7.75 14.01
N LYS A 121 -35.73 -8.88 13.79
CA LYS A 121 -36.37 -10.19 13.63
C LYS A 121 -37.19 -10.55 14.86
N ARG A 122 -36.62 -10.37 16.06
CA ARG A 122 -37.33 -10.59 17.32
C ARG A 122 -38.53 -9.65 17.48
N SER A 123 -38.41 -8.39 17.07
CA SER A 123 -39.51 -7.43 17.08
C SER A 123 -40.66 -7.87 16.16
N ILE A 124 -40.34 -8.38 14.97
CA ILE A 124 -41.33 -8.94 14.02
C ILE A 124 -42.03 -10.15 14.63
N ASP A 125 -41.30 -11.09 15.25
CA ASP A 125 -41.90 -12.27 15.87
C ASP A 125 -42.86 -11.89 17.02
N VAL A 126 -42.45 -10.94 17.86
CA VAL A 126 -43.29 -10.40 18.94
C VAL A 126 -44.52 -9.69 18.37
N TYR A 127 -44.37 -8.91 17.31
CA TYR A 127 -45.48 -8.22 16.65
C TYR A 127 -46.49 -9.23 16.07
N ARG A 128 -46.00 -10.26 15.35
CA ARG A 128 -46.82 -11.34 14.80
C ARG A 128 -47.61 -12.05 15.91
N ALA A 129 -46.95 -12.44 17.00
CA ALA A 129 -47.61 -13.10 18.13
C ALA A 129 -48.70 -12.22 18.75
N ARG A 130 -48.44 -10.92 18.94
CA ARG A 130 -49.43 -9.95 19.45
C ARG A 130 -50.62 -9.80 18.51
N MET A 131 -50.37 -9.71 17.21
CA MET A 131 -51.43 -9.55 16.21
C MET A 131 -52.31 -10.81 16.12
N THR A 132 -51.70 -12.00 16.11
CA THR A 132 -52.43 -13.28 16.13
C THR A 132 -53.27 -13.40 17.41
N ALA A 133 -52.73 -13.03 18.58
CA ALA A 133 -53.50 -13.03 19.82
C ALA A 133 -54.70 -12.06 19.77
N LEU A 134 -54.51 -10.86 19.20
CA LEU A 134 -55.58 -9.89 19.03
C LEU A 134 -56.67 -10.41 18.10
N ILE A 135 -56.30 -10.96 16.93
CA ILE A 135 -57.27 -11.54 15.98
C ILE A 135 -58.03 -12.70 16.62
N ASN A 136 -57.35 -13.62 17.30
CA ASN A 136 -57.99 -14.73 17.99
C ASN A 136 -58.97 -14.25 19.07
N SER A 137 -58.60 -13.21 19.83
CA SER A 137 -59.49 -12.59 20.81
C SER A 137 -60.73 -11.97 20.16
N GLN A 138 -60.60 -11.29 19.02
CA GLN A 138 -61.74 -10.73 18.30
C GLN A 138 -62.64 -11.83 17.70
N LEU A 139 -62.04 -12.91 17.22
CA LEU A 139 -62.76 -14.07 16.70
C LEU A 139 -63.54 -14.79 17.81
N ASP A 140 -62.93 -14.96 18.99
CA ASP A 140 -63.59 -15.53 20.17
C ASP A 140 -64.78 -14.67 20.64
N LEU A 141 -64.64 -13.34 20.64
CA LEU A 141 -65.76 -12.43 20.91
C LEU A 141 -66.89 -12.60 19.89
N LEU A 142 -66.60 -12.70 18.60
CA LEU A 142 -67.62 -12.93 17.57
C LEU A 142 -68.28 -14.32 17.69
N SER A 143 -67.51 -15.36 18.00
CA SER A 143 -68.03 -16.71 18.23
C SER A 143 -68.93 -16.76 19.47
N SER A 144 -68.52 -16.08 20.55
CA SER A 144 -69.34 -15.94 21.75
C SER A 144 -70.62 -15.15 21.47
N ALA A 145 -70.58 -14.07 20.69
CA ALA A 145 -71.76 -13.29 20.30
C ALA A 145 -72.71 -14.05 19.37
N ALA A 146 -72.20 -14.91 18.48
CA ALA A 146 -73.02 -15.82 17.68
C ALA A 146 -73.66 -16.92 18.54
N SER A 147 -73.01 -17.31 19.64
CA SER A 147 -73.52 -18.28 20.62
C SER A 147 -74.43 -17.63 21.67
N ASP A 148 -74.35 -16.31 21.86
CA ASP A 148 -75.16 -15.52 22.79
C ASP A 148 -76.56 -15.32 22.19
N LYS A 149 -77.38 -16.35 22.39
CA LYS A 149 -78.74 -16.18 22.89
C LYS A 149 -79.68 -15.33 22.03
N THR A 150 -79.67 -15.55 20.71
CA THR A 150 -80.77 -15.09 19.83
C THR A 150 -81.34 -16.22 18.98
N LEU A 151 -80.55 -17.22 18.60
CA LEU A 151 -81.04 -18.40 17.86
C LEU A 151 -81.77 -19.42 18.77
N THR A 152 -81.34 -19.61 20.01
CA THR A 152 -82.01 -20.54 20.94
C THR A 152 -83.39 -20.04 21.38
N GLU A 153 -83.60 -18.71 21.43
CA GLU A 153 -84.91 -18.12 21.75
C GLU A 153 -85.89 -18.16 20.56
N LEU A 154 -85.40 -18.26 19.31
CA LEU A 154 -86.25 -18.49 18.14
C LEU A 154 -86.73 -19.95 18.01
N VAL A 155 -85.92 -20.92 18.46
CA VAL A 155 -86.33 -22.34 18.53
C VAL A 155 -87.41 -22.53 19.60
N GLY A 156 -87.33 -21.83 20.74
CA GLY A 156 -88.34 -21.87 21.80
C GLY A 156 -89.67 -21.18 21.44
N VAL A 157 -89.70 -20.30 20.44
CA VAL A 157 -90.95 -19.73 19.92
C VAL A 157 -91.64 -20.69 18.93
N ASN A 158 -90.88 -21.57 18.28
CA ASN A 158 -91.43 -22.51 17.31
C ASN A 158 -92.12 -23.72 17.95
N GLU A 159 -91.68 -24.19 19.13
CA GLU A 159 -92.40 -25.22 19.90
C GLU A 159 -93.73 -24.70 20.47
N ALA A 160 -93.80 -23.41 20.86
CA ALA A 160 -95.05 -22.79 21.35
C ALA A 160 -96.09 -22.49 20.25
N LEU A 161 -95.68 -22.41 18.99
CA LEU A 161 -96.59 -22.29 17.85
C LEU A 161 -97.08 -23.65 17.34
N GLN A 162 -96.41 -24.75 17.70
CA GLN A 162 -96.78 -26.09 17.27
C GLN A 162 -97.93 -26.68 18.12
N GLU A 163 -98.06 -26.30 19.39
CA GLU A 163 -99.24 -26.62 20.23
C GLU A 163 -100.53 -25.89 19.81
N LEU A 164 -100.44 -24.83 18.99
CA LEU A 164 -101.61 -24.17 18.39
C LEU A 164 -101.88 -24.60 16.94
N ALA A 165 -100.88 -25.16 16.24
CA ALA A 165 -101.02 -25.64 14.86
C ALA A 165 -101.57 -27.08 14.76
N ASP A 166 -101.47 -27.89 15.82
CA ASP A 166 -102.05 -29.25 15.87
C ASP A 166 -103.60 -29.29 15.88
N ASN A 167 -104.27 -28.13 15.82
CA ASN A 167 -105.72 -28.00 15.64
C ASN A 167 -106.15 -27.47 14.25
N ALA A 168 -105.25 -27.35 13.29
CA ALA A 168 -105.60 -27.00 11.90
C ALA A 168 -104.83 -27.85 10.89
N ASP A 169 -105.33 -29.08 10.75
CA ASP A 169 -105.53 -29.85 9.52
C ASP A 169 -104.89 -29.37 8.19
N THR A 170 -104.25 -30.34 7.53
CA THR A 170 -103.90 -30.48 6.09
C THR A 170 -102.75 -29.70 5.46
N GLY A 171 -101.74 -30.44 4.98
CA GLY A 171 -101.32 -30.34 3.57
C GLY A 171 -99.84 -30.06 3.24
N SER A 172 -99.07 -31.15 3.06
CA SER A 172 -98.18 -31.44 1.91
C SER A 172 -97.14 -30.42 1.38
N GLY A 173 -95.86 -30.86 1.32
CA GLY A 173 -95.03 -30.67 0.11
C GLY A 173 -93.58 -30.16 0.25
N SER A 174 -92.62 -31.09 0.14
CA SER A 174 -91.33 -31.07 -0.61
C SER A 174 -90.51 -29.78 -0.86
N ASP A 175 -89.20 -29.81 -0.54
CA ASP A 175 -88.03 -29.88 -1.46
C ASP A 175 -86.75 -29.26 -0.82
N ALA A 176 -85.67 -30.04 -0.64
CA ALA A 176 -84.43 -30.07 -1.46
C ALA A 176 -83.58 -28.78 -1.38
N ALA A 177 -82.52 -28.76 -0.55
CA ALA A 177 -81.11 -29.07 -0.88
C ALA A 177 -80.49 -28.10 -1.90
N TYR A 178 -79.35 -27.46 -1.58
CA TYR A 178 -78.15 -27.35 -2.45
C TYR A 178 -76.93 -26.82 -1.68
N GLU A 179 -75.87 -27.62 -1.68
CA GLU A 179 -74.46 -27.28 -1.45
C GLU A 179 -73.88 -26.42 -2.58
N GLN A 180 -72.85 -25.64 -2.26
CA GLN A 180 -71.65 -25.33 -3.07
C GLN A 180 -70.75 -24.44 -2.20
N GLY A 181 -69.45 -24.62 -2.05
CA GLY A 181 -68.45 -25.26 -2.92
C GLY A 181 -67.26 -24.28 -2.95
N ILE A 182 -66.20 -24.62 -2.21
CA ILE A 182 -64.94 -23.87 -2.12
C ILE A 182 -64.13 -24.19 -3.38
N ASP A 183 -63.51 -23.18 -4.02
CA ASP A 183 -62.43 -23.42 -4.98
C ASP A 183 -61.26 -22.46 -4.69
N GLU A 184 -60.20 -23.02 -4.12
CA GLU A 184 -58.89 -22.39 -3.97
C GLU A 184 -58.06 -22.72 -5.21
N GLN A 185 -57.49 -21.70 -5.86
CA GLN A 185 -56.46 -21.88 -6.88
C GLN A 185 -55.08 -21.52 -6.28
N PRO A 186 -54.03 -22.33 -6.48
CA PRO A 186 -52.69 -22.05 -5.98
C PRO A 186 -51.93 -21.10 -6.91
N VAL A 187 -51.07 -20.26 -6.32
CA VAL A 187 -50.14 -19.36 -7.03
C VAL A 187 -48.73 -19.94 -6.94
N ASP A 188 -48.16 -20.31 -8.09
CA ASP A 188 -46.75 -20.70 -8.24
C ASP A 188 -45.82 -19.49 -8.07
N ILE A 189 -44.75 -19.66 -7.28
CA ILE A 189 -43.64 -18.71 -7.17
C ILE A 189 -42.42 -19.40 -7.79
N ASP A 190 -41.95 -18.88 -8.91
CA ASP A 190 -40.73 -19.33 -9.57
C ASP A 190 -39.50 -18.72 -8.87
N GLU A 191 -38.55 -19.58 -8.52
CA GLU A 191 -37.37 -19.30 -7.71
C GLU A 191 -36.15 -19.32 -8.64
N GLN A 192 -35.43 -18.20 -8.77
CA GLN A 192 -34.21 -18.13 -9.59
C GLN A 192 -32.99 -17.84 -8.69
N PRO A 193 -31.88 -18.61 -8.80
CA PRO A 193 -30.76 -18.52 -7.86
C PRO A 193 -29.78 -17.40 -8.22
N ALA A 194 -29.08 -16.92 -7.18
CA ALA A 194 -28.03 -15.91 -7.25
C ALA A 194 -26.68 -16.54 -7.63
N ASP A 195 -25.95 -15.90 -8.56
CA ASP A 195 -24.57 -16.25 -8.88
C ASP A 195 -23.60 -15.71 -7.81
N GLU A 196 -22.85 -16.60 -7.18
CA GLU A 196 -21.69 -16.31 -6.33
C GLU A 196 -20.44 -16.11 -7.20
N ASP A 197 -19.81 -14.94 -7.14
CA ASP A 197 -18.48 -14.72 -7.70
C ASP A 197 -17.47 -14.55 -6.54
N THR A 198 -16.83 -15.66 -6.16
CA THR A 198 -15.75 -15.70 -5.18
C THR A 198 -14.41 -15.64 -5.90
N THR A 199 -13.82 -14.45 -6.01
CA THR A 199 -12.42 -14.33 -6.46
C THR A 199 -11.48 -14.66 -5.30
N THR A 200 -10.81 -15.81 -5.40
CA THR A 200 -9.77 -16.27 -4.47
C THR A 200 -8.42 -15.69 -4.90
N TYR A 201 -7.68 -15.04 -3.99
CA TYR A 201 -6.30 -14.62 -4.22
C TYR A 201 -5.34 -15.66 -3.64
N ASP A 202 -4.64 -16.38 -4.51
CA ASP A 202 -3.52 -17.26 -4.15
C ASP A 202 -2.33 -16.45 -3.64
N VAL A 203 -1.90 -16.73 -2.41
CA VAL A 203 -0.65 -16.24 -1.83
C VAL A 203 0.44 -17.26 -2.16
N ALA A 204 1.26 -16.97 -3.17
CA ALA A 204 2.52 -17.68 -3.37
C ALA A 204 3.53 -17.20 -2.33
N VAL A 205 3.87 -18.09 -1.40
CA VAL A 205 5.01 -17.96 -0.50
C VAL A 205 6.26 -18.29 -1.32
N ASP A 206 7.11 -17.29 -1.56
CA ASP A 206 8.42 -17.49 -2.18
C ASP A 206 9.43 -17.87 -1.08
N GLU A 207 9.77 -19.15 -1.01
CA GLU A 207 10.94 -19.65 -0.31
C GLU A 207 12.16 -19.48 -1.21
N THR A 208 13.12 -18.64 -0.84
CA THR A 208 14.51 -18.80 -1.30
C THR A 208 15.52 -18.56 -0.19
N GLU A 209 16.50 -19.47 -0.16
CA GLU A 209 17.73 -19.55 0.66
C GLU A 209 18.66 -18.33 0.53
#